data_AF-A0A7W8IJZ3-F1
#
_entry.id   AF-A0A7W8IJZ3-F1
#
_cell.length_a   1.000
_cell.length_b   1.000
_cell.length_c   1.000
_cell.angle_alpha   90.00
_cell.angle_beta   90.00
_cell.angle_gamma   90.00
#
_symmetry.space_group_name_H-M   'P 1'
#
loop_
_entity.id
_entity.type
_entity.pdbx_description
1 polymer ?
#
loop_
_entity_poly.entity_id
_entity_poly.type
_entity_poly.pdbx_seq_one_letter_code
_entity_poly.pdbx_strand_id
1 'polypeptide(L)'
;MPGIVIVLSALRHVSSRLLRLTIISVLLLCAFTSTYGHAQQGKPDLVLRGTVTYADRQTYLELPFAVGKDVTRLSVELSYTQRDKHTNIDLGVFDTERFRGWSGGNKSFFTISETDATPSYLPGVIVPGKWKLILGFPNIEKGVRSDYEAKIYFSHRNDPLEGSTFSQKLLRDGAAWYRGDLHMHNAHSDGSCKSQSGEKVPCPLYKTVEDAANRKLDFIAITAHNTMSQYNDMRELQPYFDKLLLMPGREVTTFQGHANVFGTTAFIDFRLTSPHVPTVNKLLQQVQDLHGVISLNHPGSPSGAACMGCGWTAPDTDFSRVNAIEAINGGSLDGPRSGDRSSARLTRPQLAKAETPQ
;
A
#
# COMPACT_ATOMS: atom_id res chain seq x y z
N MET A 1 7.97 27.35 50.00
CA MET A 1 6.56 27.79 50.08
C MET A 1 5.80 27.21 48.89
N PRO A 2 5.11 26.07 49.05
CA PRO A 2 4.19 25.52 48.06
C PRO A 2 2.73 25.80 48.46
N GLY A 3 1.86 26.07 47.49
CA GLY A 3 0.43 26.25 47.71
C GLY A 3 -0.37 25.10 47.11
N ILE A 4 -0.68 24.10 47.93
CA ILE A 4 -1.75 23.12 47.70
C ILE A 4 -3.04 23.74 48.21
N VAL A 5 -4.14 23.65 47.45
CA VAL A 5 -5.49 23.77 48.00
C VAL A 5 -6.35 22.61 47.49
N ILE A 6 -6.67 21.73 48.44
CA ILE A 6 -7.73 20.72 48.38
C ILE A 6 -8.95 21.35 49.04
N VAL A 7 -10.14 21.18 48.46
CA VAL A 7 -11.41 21.31 49.19
C VAL A 7 -12.25 20.06 48.96
N LEU A 8 -12.49 19.34 50.05
CA LEU A 8 -13.47 18.27 50.21
C LEU A 8 -14.70 18.85 50.92
N SER A 9 -15.91 18.53 50.45
CA SER A 9 -17.07 18.46 51.35
C SER A 9 -18.16 17.47 50.86
N ALA A 10 -18.17 16.32 51.52
CA ALA A 10 -19.30 15.56 52.06
C ALA A 10 -20.63 15.38 51.28
N LEU A 11 -20.87 14.10 50.97
CA LEU A 11 -22.12 13.32 50.96
C LEU A 11 -23.37 13.92 51.66
N ARG A 12 -24.53 13.78 50.99
CA ARG A 12 -25.80 13.36 51.62
C ARG A 12 -26.58 12.43 50.70
N HIS A 13 -26.92 11.25 51.23
CA HIS A 13 -27.92 10.32 50.70
C HIS A 13 -29.32 10.92 50.80
N VAL A 14 -30.13 10.79 49.74
CA VAL A 14 -31.59 10.59 49.86
C VAL A 14 -32.04 9.51 48.89
N SER A 15 -32.79 8.58 49.45
CA SER A 15 -33.39 7.38 48.86
C SER A 15 -34.67 7.71 48.08
N SER A 16 -35.00 6.78 47.17
CA SER A 16 -36.35 6.26 46.88
C SER A 16 -36.95 6.55 45.50
N ARG A 17 -37.04 5.45 44.74
CA ARG A 17 -38.16 4.99 43.91
C ARG A 17 -39.26 6.02 43.60
N LEU A 18 -39.37 6.39 42.32
CA LEU A 18 -40.58 6.41 41.47
C LEU A 18 -40.37 7.47 40.38
N LEU A 19 -39.94 7.05 39.19
CA LEU A 19 -40.51 7.61 37.97
C LEU A 19 -40.45 6.52 36.89
N ARG A 20 -41.56 5.79 36.83
CA ARG A 20 -41.89 4.94 35.69
C ARG A 20 -42.33 5.83 34.53
N LEU A 21 -42.12 5.27 33.34
CA LEU A 21 -42.82 5.50 32.08
C LEU A 21 -42.19 6.47 31.08
N THR A 22 -42.01 5.87 29.90
CA THR A 22 -41.89 6.44 28.56
C THR A 22 -40.48 6.92 28.18
N ILE A 23 -39.77 6.11 27.36
CA ILE A 23 -39.44 6.46 25.97
C ILE A 23 -38.57 5.34 25.37
N ILE A 24 -39.18 4.63 24.43
CA ILE A 24 -38.63 4.13 23.17
C ILE A 24 -37.47 3.14 23.26
N SER A 25 -37.83 1.89 22.96
CA SER A 25 -36.98 0.83 22.40
C SER A 25 -36.02 1.38 21.34
N VAL A 26 -34.77 1.65 21.73
CA VAL A 26 -33.65 1.65 20.81
C VAL A 26 -33.08 0.23 20.85
N LEU A 27 -33.63 -0.64 20.01
CA LEU A 27 -32.90 -1.78 19.48
C LEU A 27 -31.65 -1.21 18.81
N LEU A 28 -30.54 -1.20 19.55
CA LEU A 28 -29.22 -0.98 18.99
C LEU A 28 -28.96 -2.11 18.01
N LEU A 29 -29.33 -1.86 16.76
CA LEU A 29 -28.79 -2.53 15.59
C LEU A 29 -27.29 -2.19 15.60
N CYS A 30 -26.50 -2.95 16.34
CA CYS A 30 -25.06 -3.02 16.16
C CYS A 30 -24.80 -3.73 14.83
N ALA A 31 -25.18 -3.08 13.73
CA ALA A 31 -24.50 -3.29 12.48
C ALA A 31 -23.07 -2.81 12.73
N PHE A 32 -22.16 -3.76 12.95
CA PHE A 32 -20.75 -3.54 12.68
C PHE A 32 -20.65 -3.26 11.17
N THR A 33 -20.93 -2.01 10.78
CA THR A 33 -20.37 -1.46 9.56
C THR A 33 -18.90 -1.35 9.86
N SER A 34 -18.15 -2.40 9.52
CA SER A 34 -16.73 -2.29 9.27
C SER A 34 -16.57 -1.19 8.24
N THR A 35 -16.25 0.03 8.70
CA THR A 35 -15.79 1.11 7.86
C THR A 35 -14.42 0.69 7.36
N TYR A 36 -14.41 -0.12 6.30
CA TYR A 36 -13.25 -0.32 5.46
C TYR A 36 -12.92 1.04 4.85
N GLY A 37 -11.66 1.44 5.00
CA GLY A 37 -11.23 2.77 4.61
C GLY A 37 -11.37 2.93 3.10
N HIS A 38 -11.65 4.17 2.75
CA HIS A 38 -11.91 4.73 1.43
C HIS A 38 -10.80 4.53 0.35
N ALA A 39 -9.86 3.59 0.50
CA ALA A 39 -8.72 3.47 -0.43
C ALA A 39 -9.09 2.89 -1.81
N GLN A 40 -10.27 2.26 -1.95
CA GLN A 40 -10.77 1.73 -3.23
C GLN A 40 -12.24 2.14 -3.44
N GLN A 41 -12.49 3.45 -3.43
CA GLN A 41 -13.81 4.10 -3.56
C GLN A 41 -14.35 4.18 -4.99
N GLY A 42 -13.93 3.28 -5.88
CA GLY A 42 -14.52 3.19 -7.21
C GLY A 42 -15.92 2.56 -7.15
N LYS A 43 -16.78 2.90 -8.11
CA LYS A 43 -17.94 2.05 -8.41
C LYS A 43 -17.39 0.68 -8.87
N PRO A 44 -17.91 -0.46 -8.38
CA PRO A 44 -17.47 -1.75 -8.86
C PRO A 44 -17.77 -1.92 -10.34
N ASP A 45 -16.83 -2.51 -11.08
CA ASP A 45 -16.98 -2.83 -12.50
C ASP A 45 -18.04 -3.90 -12.71
N LEU A 46 -18.08 -4.89 -11.81
CA LEU A 46 -19.07 -5.96 -11.81
C LEU A 46 -19.62 -6.20 -10.41
N VAL A 47 -20.90 -6.57 -10.34
CA VAL A 47 -21.55 -7.00 -9.11
C VAL A 47 -22.27 -8.32 -9.37
N LEU A 48 -21.83 -9.38 -8.71
CA LEU A 48 -22.41 -10.70 -8.77
C LEU A 48 -23.26 -10.91 -7.52
N ARG A 49 -24.52 -11.30 -7.71
CA ARG A 49 -25.49 -11.48 -6.62
C ARG A 49 -26.08 -12.86 -6.67
N GLY A 50 -26.49 -13.36 -5.51
CA GLY A 50 -27.28 -14.56 -5.43
C GLY A 50 -27.78 -14.80 -4.02
N THR A 51 -28.48 -15.90 -3.87
CA THR A 51 -29.01 -16.38 -2.60
C THR A 51 -28.56 -17.81 -2.42
N VAL A 52 -28.13 -18.16 -1.22
CA VAL A 52 -27.87 -19.54 -0.81
C VAL A 52 -28.75 -19.97 0.36
N THR A 53 -28.96 -21.27 0.43
CA THR A 53 -29.84 -21.95 1.39
C THR A 53 -29.14 -23.19 1.96
N TYR A 54 -29.79 -23.85 2.90
CA TYR A 54 -29.30 -25.12 3.45
C TYR A 54 -28.96 -26.19 2.39
N ALA A 55 -29.63 -26.17 1.23
CA ALA A 55 -29.37 -27.13 0.15
C ALA A 55 -27.97 -26.97 -0.46
N ASP A 56 -27.41 -25.76 -0.41
CA ASP A 56 -26.13 -25.40 -1.04
C ASP A 56 -24.91 -25.70 -0.13
N ARG A 57 -25.13 -26.00 1.15
CA ARG A 57 -24.03 -26.28 2.09
C ARG A 57 -23.12 -27.42 1.57
N GLN A 58 -21.83 -27.34 1.90
CA GLN A 58 -20.81 -28.30 1.49
C GLN A 58 -20.67 -28.46 -0.03
N THR A 59 -21.08 -27.44 -0.78
CA THR A 59 -20.86 -27.35 -2.23
C THR A 59 -20.06 -26.09 -2.58
N TYR A 60 -19.74 -25.97 -3.86
CA TYR A 60 -19.07 -24.81 -4.45
C TYR A 60 -19.92 -24.25 -5.59
N LEU A 61 -20.01 -22.93 -5.66
CA LEU A 61 -20.61 -22.20 -6.77
C LEU A 61 -19.51 -21.48 -7.53
N GLU A 62 -19.41 -21.75 -8.84
CA GLU A 62 -18.54 -21.00 -9.75
C GLU A 62 -19.34 -19.91 -10.46
N LEU A 63 -18.90 -18.67 -10.28
CA LEU A 63 -19.50 -17.49 -10.89
C LEU A 63 -18.52 -16.94 -11.96
N PRO A 64 -18.82 -17.13 -13.25
CA PRO A 64 -17.95 -16.67 -14.30
C PRO A 64 -18.01 -15.15 -14.48
N PHE A 65 -16.87 -14.53 -14.78
CA PHE A 65 -16.78 -13.12 -15.16
C PHE A 65 -15.67 -12.91 -16.20
N ALA A 66 -15.79 -11.85 -17.00
CA ALA A 66 -14.82 -11.52 -18.04
C ALA A 66 -13.78 -10.54 -17.49
N VAL A 67 -12.50 -10.77 -17.82
CA VAL A 67 -11.38 -9.89 -17.52
C VAL A 67 -10.79 -9.37 -18.83
N GLY A 68 -10.65 -8.06 -18.94
CA GLY A 68 -10.12 -7.36 -20.11
C GLY A 68 -8.60 -7.51 -20.28
N LYS A 69 -8.11 -7.21 -21.49
CA LYS A 69 -6.68 -7.29 -21.86
C LYS A 69 -5.79 -6.23 -21.21
N ASP A 70 -6.40 -5.20 -20.67
CA ASP A 70 -5.80 -4.01 -20.09
C ASP A 70 -5.90 -3.99 -18.56
N VAL A 71 -6.52 -5.00 -17.95
CA VAL A 71 -6.60 -5.14 -16.50
C VAL A 71 -5.25 -5.60 -15.95
N THR A 72 -4.71 -4.87 -14.99
CA THR A 72 -3.43 -5.16 -14.31
C THR A 72 -3.60 -5.53 -12.84
N ARG A 73 -4.76 -5.21 -12.26
CA ARG A 73 -5.14 -5.61 -10.90
C ARG A 73 -6.61 -5.96 -10.83
N LEU A 74 -6.90 -7.01 -10.07
CA LEU A 74 -8.21 -7.51 -9.74
C LEU A 74 -8.40 -7.40 -8.23
N SER A 75 -9.49 -6.80 -7.78
CA SER A 75 -9.91 -6.87 -6.37
C SER A 75 -11.35 -7.35 -6.26
N VAL A 76 -11.63 -8.15 -5.24
CA VAL A 76 -12.97 -8.69 -4.98
C VAL A 76 -13.34 -8.45 -3.53
N GLU A 77 -14.54 -7.92 -3.32
CA GLU A 77 -15.17 -7.75 -2.02
C GLU A 77 -16.42 -8.64 -1.95
N LEU A 78 -16.51 -9.50 -0.94
CA LEU A 78 -17.64 -10.37 -0.67
C LEU A 78 -18.36 -9.93 0.60
N SER A 79 -19.65 -9.66 0.48
CA SER A 79 -20.57 -9.47 1.60
C SER A 79 -21.71 -10.47 1.52
N TYR A 80 -22.25 -10.87 2.67
CA TYR A 80 -23.41 -11.75 2.74
C TYR A 80 -24.12 -11.63 4.09
N THR A 81 -25.40 -12.00 4.11
CA THR A 81 -26.29 -11.88 5.27
C THR A 81 -26.25 -13.13 6.18
N GLN A 82 -26.89 -13.06 7.35
CA GLN A 82 -27.06 -14.22 8.27
C GLN A 82 -25.75 -14.80 8.84
N ARG A 83 -24.68 -13.99 8.94
CA ARG A 83 -23.44 -14.36 9.65
C ARG A 83 -23.70 -14.68 11.12
N ASP A 84 -24.63 -13.95 11.73
CA ASP A 84 -25.15 -14.14 13.09
C ASP A 84 -25.87 -15.48 13.30
N LYS A 85 -26.28 -16.14 12.20
CA LYS A 85 -26.87 -17.49 12.19
C LYS A 85 -25.90 -18.53 11.62
N HIS A 86 -24.62 -18.34 11.91
CA HIS A 86 -23.53 -19.23 11.53
C HIS A 86 -23.39 -19.50 10.03
N THR A 87 -23.93 -18.65 9.15
CA THR A 87 -23.67 -18.77 7.71
C THR A 87 -22.20 -18.45 7.43
N ASN A 88 -21.52 -19.36 6.72
CA ASN A 88 -20.17 -19.13 6.24
C ASN A 88 -20.10 -19.30 4.73
N ILE A 89 -19.52 -18.30 4.05
CA ILE A 89 -19.24 -18.33 2.62
C ILE A 89 -17.75 -18.04 2.43
N ASP A 90 -17.04 -19.03 1.91
CA ASP A 90 -15.63 -18.93 1.58
C ASP A 90 -15.45 -18.37 0.17
N LEU A 91 -14.31 -17.73 -0.08
CA LEU A 91 -14.01 -17.01 -1.31
C LEU A 91 -12.74 -17.57 -1.96
N GLY A 92 -12.79 -17.82 -3.25
CA GLY A 92 -11.63 -18.23 -4.06
C GLY A 92 -11.78 -17.80 -5.51
N VAL A 93 -10.74 -18.04 -6.33
CA VAL A 93 -10.78 -17.66 -7.74
C VAL A 93 -9.89 -18.55 -8.63
N PHE A 94 -10.41 -18.88 -9.81
CA PHE A 94 -9.64 -19.41 -10.95
C PHE A 94 -9.47 -18.30 -11.99
N ASP A 95 -8.27 -18.20 -12.56
CA ASP A 95 -8.08 -17.51 -13.84
C ASP A 95 -8.35 -18.47 -15.01
N THR A 96 -7.98 -18.07 -16.23
CA THR A 96 -8.18 -18.89 -17.43
C THR A 96 -7.27 -20.11 -17.50
N GLU A 97 -6.21 -20.16 -16.70
CA GLU A 97 -5.15 -21.16 -16.79
C GLU A 97 -5.05 -22.03 -15.52
N ARG A 98 -5.37 -21.47 -14.34
CA ARG A 98 -5.05 -22.07 -13.05
C ARG A 98 -5.88 -21.53 -11.89
N PHE A 99 -5.77 -22.22 -10.77
CA PHE A 99 -6.23 -21.74 -9.48
C PHE A 99 -5.35 -20.59 -8.97
N ARG A 100 -5.96 -19.53 -8.43
CA ARG A 100 -5.24 -18.34 -7.96
C ARG A 100 -5.32 -18.09 -6.46
N GLY A 101 -6.18 -18.77 -5.72
CA GLY A 101 -6.16 -18.70 -4.26
C GLY A 101 -7.50 -18.96 -3.58
N TRP A 102 -7.42 -19.23 -2.26
CA TRP A 102 -8.55 -19.56 -1.38
C TRP A 102 -8.45 -18.79 -0.07
N SER A 103 -9.53 -18.14 0.36
CA SER A 103 -9.57 -17.41 1.63
C SER A 103 -9.80 -18.29 2.85
N GLY A 104 -10.43 -19.47 2.72
CA GLY A 104 -10.74 -20.32 3.88
C GLY A 104 -11.60 -19.64 4.95
N GLY A 105 -12.52 -18.76 4.54
CA GLY A 105 -13.47 -18.06 5.41
C GLY A 105 -12.92 -16.89 6.21
N ASN A 106 -11.60 -16.65 6.22
CA ASN A 106 -11.00 -15.60 7.05
C ASN A 106 -10.89 -14.22 6.37
N LYS A 107 -11.29 -14.10 5.10
CA LYS A 107 -11.24 -12.86 4.32
C LYS A 107 -12.54 -12.64 3.56
N SER A 108 -13.05 -11.41 3.63
CA SER A 108 -14.13 -10.89 2.80
C SER A 108 -13.61 -10.07 1.62
N PHE A 109 -12.30 -9.92 1.49
CA PHE A 109 -11.66 -9.11 0.45
C PHE A 109 -10.34 -9.73 0.02
N PHE A 110 -10.05 -9.70 -1.27
CA PHE A 110 -8.71 -9.98 -1.78
C PHE A 110 -8.36 -9.12 -2.99
N THR A 111 -7.06 -8.98 -3.23
CA THR A 111 -6.49 -8.36 -4.42
C THR A 111 -5.47 -9.29 -5.05
N ILE A 112 -5.38 -9.29 -6.38
CA ILE A 112 -4.35 -9.95 -7.18
C ILE A 112 -3.85 -8.95 -8.22
N SER A 113 -2.54 -8.87 -8.39
CA SER A 113 -1.87 -8.13 -9.45
C SER A 113 -0.63 -8.88 -9.92
N GLU A 114 0.10 -8.32 -10.88
CA GLU A 114 1.38 -8.86 -11.31
C GLU A 114 2.40 -8.98 -10.18
N THR A 115 2.47 -7.99 -9.28
CA THR A 115 3.57 -7.85 -8.32
C THR A 115 3.19 -8.16 -6.88
N ASP A 116 1.90 -8.20 -6.55
CA ASP A 116 1.39 -8.47 -5.22
C ASP A 116 0.03 -9.18 -5.24
N ALA A 117 -0.24 -10.00 -4.23
CA ALA A 117 -1.56 -10.56 -3.98
C ALA A 117 -1.83 -10.69 -2.47
N THR A 118 -3.10 -10.56 -2.08
CA THR A 118 -3.50 -10.79 -0.69
C THR A 118 -3.05 -12.18 -0.24
N PRO A 119 -2.50 -12.36 0.99
CA PRO A 119 -2.10 -13.67 1.47
C PRO A 119 -3.19 -14.73 1.25
N SER A 120 -2.76 -15.95 0.90
CA SER A 120 -3.58 -17.05 0.36
C SER A 120 -3.92 -16.95 -1.14
N TYR A 121 -3.47 -15.91 -1.84
CA TYR A 121 -3.57 -15.78 -3.30
C TYR A 121 -2.20 -15.64 -3.95
N LEU A 122 -2.12 -16.02 -5.23
CA LEU A 122 -0.89 -16.02 -6.02
C LEU A 122 -0.78 -14.74 -6.86
N PRO A 123 0.27 -13.92 -6.67
CA PRO A 123 0.57 -12.82 -7.58
C PRO A 123 0.96 -13.36 -8.97
N GLY A 124 0.96 -12.47 -9.96
CA GLY A 124 1.34 -12.75 -11.33
C GLY A 124 0.40 -12.10 -12.32
N VAL A 125 0.85 -11.98 -13.57
CA VAL A 125 0.16 -11.30 -14.67
C VAL A 125 -1.33 -11.65 -14.69
N ILE A 126 -2.16 -10.62 -14.85
CA ILE A 126 -3.60 -10.77 -15.02
C ILE A 126 -3.85 -11.16 -16.47
N VAL A 127 -4.19 -12.43 -16.68
CA VAL A 127 -4.48 -12.97 -18.01
C VAL A 127 -5.90 -12.61 -18.45
N PRO A 128 -6.12 -12.11 -19.67
CA PRO A 128 -7.46 -11.80 -20.15
C PRO A 128 -8.29 -13.06 -20.37
N GLY A 129 -9.61 -12.92 -20.24
CA GLY A 129 -10.56 -13.97 -20.59
C GLY A 129 -11.57 -14.27 -19.48
N LYS A 130 -12.12 -15.48 -19.50
CA LYS A 130 -13.20 -15.88 -18.60
C LYS A 130 -12.65 -16.46 -17.30
N TRP A 131 -12.64 -15.65 -16.25
CA TRP A 131 -12.29 -16.05 -14.89
C TRP A 131 -13.51 -16.62 -14.18
N LYS A 132 -13.28 -17.30 -13.06
CA LYS A 132 -14.35 -17.87 -12.23
C LYS A 132 -14.11 -17.55 -10.76
N LEU A 133 -15.02 -16.79 -10.18
CA LEU A 133 -15.08 -16.63 -8.73
C LEU A 133 -15.68 -17.89 -8.13
N ILE A 134 -15.08 -18.43 -7.09
CA ILE A 134 -15.56 -19.62 -6.40
C ILE A 134 -16.09 -19.19 -5.05
N LEU A 135 -17.34 -19.53 -4.77
CA LEU A 135 -17.92 -19.42 -3.44
C LEU A 135 -18.07 -20.83 -2.86
N GLY A 136 -17.46 -21.09 -1.71
CA GLY A 136 -17.69 -22.32 -0.95
C GLY A 136 -18.71 -22.06 0.14
N PHE A 137 -19.55 -23.05 0.45
CA PHE A 137 -20.58 -22.91 1.49
C PHE A 137 -20.36 -23.89 2.65
N PRO A 138 -19.34 -23.71 3.51
CA PRO A 138 -19.07 -24.66 4.60
C PRO A 138 -20.28 -24.90 5.51
N ASN A 139 -21.04 -23.84 5.82
CA ASN A 139 -22.18 -23.95 6.72
C ASN A 139 -23.29 -22.95 6.37
N ILE A 140 -24.53 -23.46 6.34
CA ILE A 140 -25.78 -22.70 6.30
C ILE A 140 -26.77 -23.53 7.13
N GLU A 141 -27.50 -22.92 8.08
CA GLU A 141 -28.45 -23.63 8.93
C GLU A 141 -29.80 -23.90 8.23
N LYS A 142 -30.53 -24.93 8.69
CA LYS A 142 -31.85 -25.27 8.11
C LYS A 142 -32.82 -24.10 8.29
N GLY A 143 -33.56 -23.77 7.22
CA GLY A 143 -34.50 -22.65 7.23
C GLY A 143 -33.85 -21.26 7.11
N VAL A 144 -32.52 -21.17 7.05
CA VAL A 144 -31.81 -19.91 6.80
C VAL A 144 -31.63 -19.71 5.29
N ARG A 145 -31.85 -18.47 4.86
CA ARG A 145 -31.59 -17.96 3.51
C ARG A 145 -30.61 -16.80 3.63
N SER A 146 -29.47 -16.88 2.94
CA SER A 146 -28.46 -15.82 2.95
C SER A 146 -28.25 -15.28 1.55
N ASP A 147 -28.45 -13.97 1.39
CA ASP A 147 -28.09 -13.26 0.17
C ASP A 147 -26.61 -12.85 0.22
N TYR A 148 -25.91 -13.03 -0.90
CA TYR A 148 -24.53 -12.61 -1.09
C TYR A 148 -24.39 -11.58 -2.21
N GLU A 149 -23.37 -10.74 -2.09
CA GLU A 149 -22.93 -9.78 -3.09
C GLU A 149 -21.40 -9.84 -3.18
N ALA A 150 -20.90 -10.18 -4.36
CA ALA A 150 -19.48 -10.09 -4.71
C ALA A 150 -19.27 -8.94 -5.69
N LYS A 151 -18.56 -7.91 -5.24
CA LYS A 151 -18.16 -6.77 -6.05
C LYS A 151 -16.76 -7.01 -6.60
N ILE A 152 -16.58 -6.77 -7.89
CA ILE A 152 -15.30 -6.92 -8.58
C ILE A 152 -14.86 -5.57 -9.10
N TYR A 153 -13.60 -5.25 -8.85
CA TYR A 153 -12.94 -4.02 -9.26
C TYR A 153 -11.75 -4.38 -10.13
N PHE A 154 -11.65 -3.73 -11.27
CA PHE A 154 -10.50 -3.76 -12.15
C PHE A 154 -9.71 -2.47 -12.01
N SER A 155 -8.40 -2.59 -12.11
CA SER A 155 -7.53 -1.43 -12.29
C SER A 155 -6.59 -1.69 -13.45
N HIS A 156 -6.15 -0.59 -14.03
CA HIS A 156 -5.33 -0.52 -15.23
C HIS A 156 -4.05 0.22 -14.92
N ARG A 157 -3.00 -0.10 -15.69
CA ARG A 157 -1.63 0.43 -15.49
C ARG A 157 -1.52 1.94 -15.29
N ASN A 158 -2.40 2.71 -15.94
CA ASN A 158 -2.38 4.18 -15.93
C ASN A 158 -3.43 4.78 -15.01
N ASP A 159 -4.16 3.96 -14.24
CA ASP A 159 -5.10 4.45 -13.25
C ASP A 159 -4.33 5.13 -12.12
N PRO A 160 -4.77 6.33 -11.68
CA PRO A 160 -4.17 6.97 -10.52
C PRO A 160 -4.24 6.05 -9.29
N LEU A 161 -3.13 5.98 -8.54
CA LEU A 161 -3.03 5.28 -7.24
C LEU A 161 -3.05 3.73 -7.29
N GLU A 162 -3.01 3.08 -8.46
CA GLU A 162 -2.94 1.61 -8.53
C GLU A 162 -1.71 1.05 -7.79
N GLY A 163 -1.93 0.24 -6.75
CA GLY A 163 -0.85 -0.36 -5.98
C GLY A 163 -0.05 0.64 -5.13
N SER A 164 -0.52 1.88 -4.98
CA SER A 164 0.14 2.92 -4.18
C SER A 164 0.07 2.67 -2.66
N THR A 165 -0.76 1.73 -2.22
CA THR A 165 -0.87 1.30 -0.83
C THR A 165 -1.29 -0.16 -0.73
N PHE A 166 -0.80 -0.84 0.32
CA PHE A 166 -1.25 -2.18 0.69
C PHE A 166 -2.26 -2.18 1.83
N SER A 167 -2.53 -1.01 2.43
CA SER A 167 -3.50 -0.89 3.50
C SER A 167 -4.92 -0.67 2.94
N GLN A 168 -5.88 -1.41 3.49
CA GLN A 168 -7.32 -1.23 3.22
C GLN A 168 -7.94 -0.11 4.06
N LYS A 169 -7.21 0.43 5.04
CA LYS A 169 -7.67 1.48 5.95
C LYS A 169 -6.66 2.60 6.01
N LEU A 170 -7.14 3.81 6.22
CA LEU A 170 -6.25 4.90 6.61
C LEU A 170 -5.63 4.57 7.97
N LEU A 171 -4.31 4.64 8.07
CA LEU A 171 -3.59 4.41 9.33
C LEU A 171 -3.73 5.61 10.26
N ARG A 172 -3.75 6.81 9.67
CA ARG A 172 -3.95 8.08 10.37
C ARG A 172 -4.63 9.05 9.41
N ASP A 173 -5.51 9.89 9.95
CA ASP A 173 -6.26 10.91 9.20
C ASP A 173 -5.92 12.31 9.75
N GLY A 174 -6.05 13.32 8.90
CA GLY A 174 -5.79 14.72 9.20
C GLY A 174 -4.34 15.16 9.08
N ALA A 175 -4.15 16.49 9.11
CA ALA A 175 -2.84 17.12 9.09
C ALA A 175 -2.07 16.81 10.37
N ALA A 176 -0.81 16.38 10.23
CA ALA A 176 0.08 16.11 11.35
C ALA A 176 1.55 16.21 10.93
N TRP A 177 2.44 16.26 11.92
CA TRP A 177 3.85 15.97 11.72
C TRP A 177 4.04 14.46 11.70
N TYR A 178 4.63 13.96 10.60
CA TYR A 178 4.96 12.56 10.41
C TYR A 178 6.48 12.40 10.39
N ARG A 179 6.99 11.44 11.15
CA ARG A 179 8.39 11.03 11.11
C ARG A 179 8.50 9.81 10.22
N GLY A 180 9.30 9.86 9.18
CA GLY A 180 9.55 8.69 8.35
C GLY A 180 10.90 8.73 7.68
N ASP A 181 11.17 7.64 6.97
CA ASP A 181 12.39 7.44 6.20
C ASP A 181 12.02 7.04 4.78
N LEU A 182 12.51 7.80 3.80
CA LEU A 182 12.13 7.70 2.40
C LEU A 182 13.14 6.92 1.55
N HIS A 183 14.23 6.41 2.14
CA HIS A 183 15.26 5.70 1.40
C HIS A 183 15.85 4.56 2.23
N MET A 184 15.42 3.33 1.96
CA MET A 184 15.99 2.15 2.62
C MET A 184 15.95 0.88 1.79
N HIS A 185 16.86 -0.01 2.15
CA HIS A 185 17.12 -1.28 1.48
C HIS A 185 16.95 -2.45 2.43
N ASN A 186 16.68 -3.61 1.85
CA ASN A 186 16.54 -4.90 2.53
C ASN A 186 17.00 -6.02 1.57
N ALA A 187 16.69 -7.27 1.91
CA ALA A 187 17.07 -8.47 1.16
C ALA A 187 16.58 -8.51 -0.29
N HIS A 188 15.60 -7.68 -0.68
CA HIS A 188 15.16 -7.56 -2.08
C HIS A 188 16.18 -6.82 -2.96
N SER A 189 17.21 -6.19 -2.37
CA SER A 189 18.40 -5.71 -3.08
C SER A 189 19.66 -5.96 -2.25
N ASP A 190 20.22 -4.93 -1.63
CA ASP A 190 21.55 -4.97 -1.00
C ASP A 190 21.54 -4.64 0.51
N GLY A 191 20.36 -4.42 1.09
CA GLY A 191 20.21 -4.21 2.52
C GLY A 191 20.60 -5.46 3.31
N SER A 192 21.32 -5.29 4.42
CA SER A 192 21.91 -6.40 5.18
C SER A 192 21.80 -6.23 6.68
N CYS A 193 21.72 -7.35 7.41
CA CYS A 193 21.76 -7.38 8.87
C CYS A 193 22.47 -8.65 9.35
N LYS A 194 22.56 -8.83 10.68
CA LYS A 194 23.20 -10.00 11.27
C LYS A 194 22.23 -11.17 11.35
N SER A 195 22.68 -12.35 10.93
CA SER A 195 21.98 -13.62 11.17
C SER A 195 21.99 -13.96 12.66
N GLN A 196 21.27 -15.03 13.04
CA GLN A 196 21.28 -15.53 14.43
C GLN A 196 22.69 -15.95 14.91
N SER A 197 23.58 -16.33 13.99
CA SER A 197 24.98 -16.65 14.28
C SER A 197 25.93 -15.46 14.19
N GLY A 198 25.44 -14.24 13.89
CA GLY A 198 26.25 -13.03 13.79
C GLY A 198 26.84 -12.74 12.41
N GLU A 199 26.48 -13.49 11.37
CA GLU A 199 26.99 -13.32 10.00
C GLU A 199 26.24 -12.21 9.25
N LYS A 200 26.91 -11.48 8.35
CA LYS A 200 26.25 -10.48 7.50
C LYS A 200 25.46 -11.19 6.39
N VAL A 201 24.15 -11.02 6.37
CA VAL A 201 23.23 -11.63 5.40
C VAL A 201 22.27 -10.60 4.82
N PRO A 202 21.64 -10.84 3.65
CA PRO A 202 20.52 -10.02 3.16
C PRO A 202 19.45 -9.90 4.26
N CYS A 203 19.04 -8.67 4.59
CA CYS A 203 18.16 -8.47 5.74
C CYS A 203 16.70 -8.72 5.35
N PRO A 204 16.01 -9.71 5.95
CA PRO A 204 14.61 -9.96 5.64
C PRO A 204 13.76 -8.70 5.81
N LEU A 205 12.78 -8.48 4.92
CA LEU A 205 11.93 -7.28 4.97
C LEU A 205 11.31 -7.08 6.36
N TYR A 206 10.80 -8.14 6.98
CA TYR A 206 10.25 -8.11 8.33
C TYR A 206 11.19 -7.43 9.35
N LYS A 207 12.50 -7.73 9.31
CA LYS A 207 13.48 -7.15 10.23
C LYS A 207 13.69 -5.65 10.01
N THR A 208 13.62 -5.22 8.76
CA THR A 208 13.70 -3.79 8.39
C THR A 208 12.47 -3.04 8.92
N VAL A 209 11.27 -3.61 8.71
CA VAL A 209 10.02 -3.01 9.17
C VAL A 209 9.90 -3.03 10.71
N GLU A 210 10.35 -4.10 11.36
CA GLU A 210 10.40 -4.22 12.82
C GLU A 210 11.31 -3.15 13.45
N ASP A 211 12.50 -2.89 12.88
CA ASP A 211 13.38 -1.83 13.36
C ASP A 211 12.77 -0.43 13.18
N ALA A 212 12.14 -0.16 12.03
CA ALA A 212 11.43 1.09 11.80
C ALA A 212 10.28 1.33 12.80
N ALA A 213 9.51 0.29 13.10
CA ALA A 213 8.44 0.34 14.10
C ALA A 213 9.01 0.60 15.52
N ASN A 214 10.10 -0.07 15.88
CA ASN A 214 10.78 0.13 17.17
C ASN A 214 11.36 1.54 17.32
N ARG A 215 11.76 2.17 16.21
CA ARG A 215 12.18 3.59 16.14
C ARG A 215 11.02 4.58 16.15
N LYS A 216 9.78 4.10 16.19
CA LYS A 216 8.55 4.91 16.22
C LYS A 216 8.43 5.82 15.00
N LEU A 217 8.78 5.30 13.82
CA LEU A 217 8.47 5.96 12.55
C LEU A 217 6.97 5.80 12.26
N ASP A 218 6.37 6.81 11.65
CA ASP A 218 4.99 6.78 11.16
C ASP A 218 4.90 6.17 9.75
N PHE A 219 5.95 6.30 8.93
CA PHE A 219 6.04 5.71 7.60
C PHE A 219 7.48 5.35 7.22
N ILE A 220 7.62 4.39 6.33
CA ILE A 220 8.86 4.07 5.63
C ILE A 220 8.60 3.81 4.15
N ALA A 221 9.50 4.23 3.28
CA ALA A 221 9.48 3.85 1.86
C ALA A 221 10.47 2.72 1.61
N ILE A 222 9.98 1.59 1.12
CA ILE A 222 10.85 0.45 0.77
C ILE A 222 11.31 0.63 -0.68
N THR A 223 12.60 0.96 -0.87
CA THR A 223 13.14 1.46 -2.14
C THR A 223 14.26 0.57 -2.67
N ALA A 224 14.07 -0.75 -2.72
CA ALA A 224 15.09 -1.66 -3.24
C ALA A 224 15.49 -1.32 -4.70
N HIS A 225 16.74 -1.58 -5.05
CA HIS A 225 17.31 -1.25 -6.36
C HIS A 225 16.63 -1.98 -7.51
N ASN A 226 15.98 -1.24 -8.41
CA ASN A 226 15.47 -1.69 -9.71
C ASN A 226 14.51 -2.90 -9.74
N THR A 227 14.07 -3.38 -8.57
CA THR A 227 13.26 -4.59 -8.42
C THR A 227 11.82 -4.28 -8.01
N MET A 228 10.96 -5.28 -8.17
CA MET A 228 9.57 -5.30 -7.71
C MET A 228 9.33 -6.36 -6.63
N SER A 229 10.36 -7.12 -6.26
CA SER A 229 10.20 -8.32 -5.45
C SER A 229 9.72 -8.05 -4.01
N GLN A 230 9.86 -6.83 -3.48
CA GLN A 230 9.36 -6.51 -2.14
C GLN A 230 7.83 -6.42 -2.02
N TYR A 231 7.10 -6.14 -3.10
CA TYR A 231 5.71 -5.67 -2.97
C TYR A 231 4.75 -6.72 -2.41
N ASN A 232 4.94 -7.99 -2.77
CA ASN A 232 4.13 -9.07 -2.22
C ASN A 232 4.36 -9.26 -0.71
N ASP A 233 5.61 -9.20 -0.28
CA ASP A 233 5.99 -9.30 1.14
C ASP A 233 5.50 -8.07 1.92
N MET A 234 5.59 -6.87 1.33
CA MET A 234 5.00 -5.66 1.92
C MET A 234 3.50 -5.79 2.12
N ARG A 235 2.78 -6.38 1.18
CA ARG A 235 1.34 -6.64 1.31
C ARG A 235 1.02 -7.62 2.43
N GLU A 236 1.85 -8.65 2.62
CA GLU A 236 1.72 -9.57 3.76
C GLU A 236 1.91 -8.84 5.10
N LEU A 237 2.91 -7.95 5.17
CA LEU A 237 3.30 -7.29 6.41
C LEU A 237 2.40 -6.11 6.80
N GLN A 238 1.81 -5.39 5.84
CA GLN A 238 1.09 -4.14 6.13
C GLN A 238 -0.05 -4.30 7.17
N PRO A 239 -0.89 -5.37 7.15
CA PRO A 239 -1.90 -5.59 8.19
C PRO A 239 -1.34 -5.84 9.59
N TYR A 240 -0.12 -6.39 9.70
CA TYR A 240 0.53 -6.63 10.99
C TYR A 240 1.13 -5.33 11.55
N PHE A 241 1.74 -4.51 10.69
CA PHE A 241 2.27 -3.20 11.06
C PHE A 241 1.23 -2.09 10.83
N ASP A 242 0.11 -2.16 11.55
CA ASP A 242 -1.06 -1.30 11.38
C ASP A 242 -0.90 0.16 11.86
N LYS A 243 0.28 0.51 12.40
CA LYS A 243 0.67 1.86 12.84
C LYS A 243 1.81 2.47 12.04
N LEU A 244 2.41 1.69 11.13
CA LEU A 244 3.54 2.10 10.30
C LEU A 244 3.15 1.94 8.84
N LEU A 245 3.09 3.04 8.10
CA LEU A 245 2.78 2.99 6.68
C LEU A 245 3.98 2.44 5.90
N LEU A 246 3.77 1.35 5.17
CA LEU A 246 4.75 0.79 4.24
C LEU A 246 4.49 1.37 2.85
N MET A 247 5.23 2.42 2.50
CA MET A 247 5.09 3.07 1.21
C MET A 247 5.82 2.25 0.13
N PRO A 248 5.11 1.79 -0.92
CA PRO A 248 5.76 1.13 -2.05
C PRO A 248 6.64 2.14 -2.79
N GLY A 249 7.93 1.84 -2.85
CA GLY A 249 8.89 2.59 -3.63
C GLY A 249 9.83 1.69 -4.42
N ARG A 250 10.77 2.32 -5.12
CA ARG A 250 11.90 1.68 -5.80
C ARG A 250 12.99 2.71 -5.96
N GLU A 251 14.23 2.31 -5.72
CA GLU A 251 15.37 3.10 -6.19
C GLU A 251 15.68 2.73 -7.64
N VAL A 252 15.38 3.64 -8.56
CA VAL A 252 15.84 3.57 -9.93
C VAL A 252 17.33 3.88 -9.93
N THR A 253 18.12 2.83 -10.15
CA THR A 253 19.58 2.87 -10.02
C THR A 253 20.18 2.83 -11.41
N THR A 254 20.75 3.95 -11.86
CA THR A 254 21.38 4.08 -13.18
C THR A 254 22.87 4.37 -13.03
N PHE A 255 23.62 4.33 -14.13
CA PHE A 255 25.03 4.76 -14.12
C PHE A 255 25.21 6.29 -14.11
N GLN A 256 24.12 7.05 -14.22
CA GLN A 256 24.14 8.52 -14.33
C GLN A 256 23.41 9.21 -13.17
N GLY A 257 23.05 8.49 -12.11
CA GLY A 257 22.26 9.01 -11.00
C GLY A 257 21.28 7.98 -10.47
N HIS A 258 20.92 8.10 -9.20
CA HIS A 258 19.88 7.30 -8.56
C HIS A 258 18.68 8.17 -8.20
N ALA A 259 17.49 7.60 -8.22
CA ALA A 259 16.26 8.28 -7.82
C ALA A 259 15.25 7.31 -7.22
N ASN A 260 14.64 7.68 -6.10
CA ASN A 260 13.50 6.97 -5.56
C ASN A 260 12.24 7.35 -6.34
N VAL A 261 11.46 6.35 -6.71
CA VAL A 261 10.11 6.50 -7.25
C VAL A 261 9.13 5.89 -6.28
N PHE A 262 8.14 6.67 -5.85
CA PHE A 262 7.12 6.27 -4.89
C PHE A 262 5.74 6.15 -5.54
N GLY A 263 4.91 5.26 -5.00
CA GLY A 263 3.47 5.22 -5.32
C GLY A 263 3.09 4.40 -6.55
N THR A 264 4.03 3.69 -7.18
CA THR A 264 3.77 2.72 -8.24
C THR A 264 4.50 1.41 -7.96
N THR A 265 3.85 0.29 -8.27
CA THR A 265 4.48 -1.04 -8.23
C THR A 265 4.87 -1.55 -9.61
N ALA A 266 4.58 -0.78 -10.67
CA ALA A 266 4.84 -1.18 -12.05
C ALA A 266 6.33 -1.18 -12.38
N PHE A 267 6.73 -1.96 -13.37
CA PHE A 267 8.10 -1.94 -13.86
C PHE A 267 8.42 -0.61 -14.55
N ILE A 268 9.49 0.05 -14.09
CA ILE A 268 10.13 1.21 -14.72
C ILE A 268 11.44 0.71 -15.31
N ASP A 269 11.60 0.85 -16.63
CA ASP A 269 12.86 0.50 -17.27
C ASP A 269 13.91 1.57 -16.90
N PHE A 270 14.95 1.14 -16.19
CA PHE A 270 15.99 1.99 -15.64
C PHE A 270 17.24 2.07 -16.53
N ARG A 271 17.29 1.28 -17.60
CA ARG A 271 18.48 1.09 -18.44
C ARG A 271 18.70 2.30 -19.34
N LEU A 272 19.17 3.40 -18.76
CA LEU A 272 19.56 4.60 -19.52
C LEU A 272 20.52 4.22 -20.66
N THR A 273 20.44 4.97 -21.75
CA THR A 273 21.17 4.74 -23.02
C THR A 273 20.79 3.47 -23.78
N SER A 274 19.82 2.69 -23.30
CA SER A 274 19.24 1.58 -24.08
C SER A 274 18.27 2.10 -25.15
N PRO A 275 17.91 1.27 -26.15
CA PRO A 275 16.88 1.65 -27.13
C PRO A 275 15.51 1.97 -26.51
N HIS A 276 15.19 1.42 -25.33
CA HIS A 276 13.92 1.65 -24.64
C HIS A 276 13.93 2.94 -23.81
N VAL A 277 15.10 3.29 -23.25
CA VAL A 277 15.27 4.45 -22.37
C VAL A 277 16.52 5.23 -22.80
N PRO A 278 16.49 5.87 -23.98
CA PRO A 278 17.67 6.52 -24.53
C PRO A 278 18.12 7.73 -23.73
N THR A 279 17.20 8.38 -22.99
CA THR A 279 17.46 9.62 -22.25
C THR A 279 16.83 9.60 -20.86
N VAL A 280 17.39 10.40 -19.94
CA VAL A 280 16.80 10.61 -18.61
C VAL A 280 15.38 11.18 -18.70
N ASN A 281 15.09 12.05 -19.68
CA ASN A 281 13.75 12.59 -19.86
C ASN A 281 12.73 11.52 -20.28
N LYS A 282 13.17 10.47 -20.99
CA LYS A 282 12.31 9.30 -21.27
C LYS A 282 12.04 8.50 -20.01
N LEU A 283 13.02 8.37 -19.11
CA LEU A 283 12.81 7.78 -17.78
C LEU A 283 11.82 8.62 -16.94
N LEU A 284 12.01 9.94 -16.88
CA LEU A 284 11.10 10.84 -16.16
C LEU A 284 9.67 10.78 -16.72
N GLN A 285 9.51 10.71 -18.04
CA GLN A 285 8.20 10.53 -18.67
C GLN A 285 7.55 9.19 -18.27
N GLN A 286 8.31 8.08 -18.24
CA GLN A 286 7.79 6.79 -17.77
C GLN A 286 7.26 6.88 -16.33
N VAL A 287 7.97 7.59 -15.44
CA VAL A 287 7.53 7.76 -14.06
C VAL A 287 6.24 8.59 -13.99
N GLN A 288 6.13 9.65 -14.79
CA GLN A 288 4.91 10.47 -14.86
C GLN A 288 3.72 9.71 -15.45
N ASP A 289 3.93 8.89 -16.48
CA ASP A 289 2.88 8.05 -17.08
C ASP A 289 2.31 7.05 -16.06
N LEU A 290 3.12 6.67 -15.06
CA LEU A 290 2.76 5.79 -13.95
C LEU A 290 2.29 6.55 -12.70
N HIS A 291 2.11 7.88 -12.77
CA HIS A 291 1.75 8.76 -11.65
C HIS A 291 2.71 8.66 -10.44
N GLY A 292 3.97 8.27 -10.69
CA GLY A 292 4.96 8.13 -9.64
C GLY A 292 5.51 9.47 -9.18
N VAL A 293 5.85 9.56 -7.88
CA VAL A 293 6.59 10.70 -7.33
C VAL A 293 8.07 10.38 -7.38
N ILE A 294 8.85 11.19 -8.09
CA ILE A 294 10.31 10.98 -8.19
C ILE A 294 11.10 11.92 -7.27
N SER A 295 12.02 11.34 -6.52
CA SER A 295 13.01 12.03 -5.70
C SER A 295 14.42 11.68 -6.18
N LEU A 296 15.24 12.66 -6.54
CA LEU A 296 16.66 12.38 -6.85
C LEU A 296 17.40 12.05 -5.56
N ASN A 297 18.16 10.95 -5.56
CA ASN A 297 18.87 10.48 -4.36
C ASN A 297 20.29 11.00 -4.36
N HIS A 298 20.76 11.42 -3.19
CA HIS A 298 22.13 11.85 -2.88
C HIS A 298 22.92 12.43 -4.08
N PRO A 299 22.40 13.45 -4.78
CA PRO A 299 22.95 13.92 -6.06
C PRO A 299 24.39 14.46 -5.96
N GLY A 300 24.80 14.92 -4.77
CA GLY A 300 26.16 15.39 -4.47
C GLY A 300 27.18 14.27 -4.18
N SER A 301 26.77 13.00 -4.18
CA SER A 301 27.68 11.86 -4.02
C SER A 301 28.65 11.75 -5.20
N PRO A 302 29.83 11.11 -5.03
CA PRO A 302 30.69 10.76 -6.14
C PRO A 302 29.96 9.89 -7.17
N SER A 303 30.39 9.95 -8.43
CA SER A 303 29.92 9.07 -9.50
C SER A 303 31.08 8.25 -10.09
N GLY A 304 30.82 7.34 -11.02
CA GLY A 304 31.82 6.47 -11.65
C GLY A 304 32.34 5.35 -10.73
N ALA A 305 33.63 5.01 -10.85
CA ALA A 305 34.23 3.87 -10.13
C ALA A 305 34.20 4.02 -8.59
N ALA A 306 34.14 5.25 -8.08
CA ALA A 306 34.06 5.51 -6.65
C ALA A 306 32.69 5.18 -6.06
N CYS A 307 31.62 5.35 -6.84
CA CYS A 307 30.26 4.99 -6.47
C CYS A 307 29.43 4.96 -7.77
N MET A 308 29.00 3.79 -8.19
CA MET A 308 28.45 3.56 -9.53
C MET A 308 27.13 4.31 -9.72
N GLY A 309 27.23 5.50 -10.32
CA GLY A 309 26.08 6.36 -10.61
C GLY A 309 25.40 6.98 -9.39
N CYS A 310 26.07 7.07 -8.24
CA CYS A 310 25.45 7.60 -7.02
C CYS A 310 25.22 9.12 -7.13
N GLY A 311 26.20 9.86 -7.62
CA GLY A 311 26.01 11.27 -8.00
C GLY A 311 25.15 11.43 -9.26
N TRP A 312 24.34 12.49 -9.30
CA TRP A 312 23.49 12.79 -10.45
C TRP A 312 24.31 13.47 -11.56
N THR A 313 24.56 12.74 -12.65
CA THR A 313 25.35 13.18 -13.82
C THR A 313 24.59 13.07 -15.14
N ALA A 314 23.29 12.73 -15.09
CA ALA A 314 22.45 12.59 -16.27
C ALA A 314 22.34 13.93 -17.04
N PRO A 315 22.78 13.98 -18.31
CA PRO A 315 22.75 15.20 -19.10
C PRO A 315 21.31 15.61 -19.42
N ASP A 316 21.10 16.91 -19.64
CA ASP A 316 19.83 17.48 -20.12
C ASP A 316 18.60 17.08 -19.29
N THR A 317 18.79 16.87 -17.99
CA THR A 317 17.69 16.54 -17.06
C THR A 317 16.65 17.66 -17.04
N ASP A 318 15.41 17.35 -17.40
CA ASP A 318 14.27 18.24 -17.24
C ASP A 318 13.80 18.26 -15.78
N PHE A 319 14.38 19.16 -14.99
CA PHE A 319 14.06 19.29 -13.56
C PHE A 319 12.61 19.71 -13.29
N SER A 320 11.84 20.20 -14.28
CA SER A 320 10.41 20.47 -14.09
C SER A 320 9.59 19.20 -13.83
N ARG A 321 10.16 18.03 -14.15
CA ARG A 321 9.55 16.70 -13.94
C ARG A 321 10.02 16.02 -12.65
N VAL A 322 10.95 16.64 -11.92
CA VAL A 322 11.48 16.14 -10.66
C VAL A 322 10.66 16.70 -9.50
N ASN A 323 10.10 15.83 -8.64
CA ASN A 323 9.23 16.27 -7.55
C ASN A 323 10.00 16.61 -6.27
N ALA A 324 11.10 15.89 -6.02
CA ALA A 324 11.90 16.06 -4.83
C ALA A 324 13.39 15.78 -5.10
N ILE A 325 14.24 16.24 -4.19
CA ILE A 325 15.67 15.96 -4.17
C ILE A 325 16.07 15.71 -2.73
N GLU A 326 16.82 14.64 -2.50
CA GLU A 326 17.35 14.31 -1.19
C GLU A 326 18.42 15.34 -0.78
N ALA A 327 18.11 16.10 0.27
CA ALA A 327 19.05 17.06 0.85
C ALA A 327 20.00 16.40 1.85
N ILE A 328 19.58 15.32 2.51
CA ILE A 328 20.35 14.64 3.56
C ILE A 328 20.23 13.14 3.32
N ASN A 329 21.38 12.49 3.09
CA ASN A 329 21.47 11.04 2.94
C ASN A 329 22.42 10.44 4.00
N GLY A 330 21.91 9.48 4.77
CA GLY A 330 22.67 8.79 5.81
C GLY A 330 23.31 9.73 6.85
N GLY A 331 24.58 9.51 7.15
CA GLY A 331 25.35 10.32 8.11
C GLY A 331 25.89 11.66 7.56
N SER A 332 25.54 12.04 6.33
CA SER A 332 26.03 13.25 5.66
C SER A 332 25.23 14.48 6.12
N LEU A 333 25.24 14.75 7.42
CA LEU A 333 24.54 15.88 8.04
C LEU A 333 25.25 17.21 7.79
N ASP A 334 26.58 17.19 7.61
CA ASP A 334 27.44 18.36 7.36
C ASP A 334 28.50 18.10 6.26
N GLY A 335 29.05 19.16 5.66
CA GLY A 335 30.13 19.11 4.67
C GLY A 335 29.70 19.23 3.19
N PRO A 336 30.62 19.13 2.22
CA PRO A 336 30.31 19.32 0.79
C PRO A 336 29.36 18.28 0.19
N ARG A 337 29.04 17.21 0.94
CA ARG A 337 28.09 16.15 0.59
C ARG A 337 26.75 16.27 1.33
N SER A 338 26.64 17.14 2.35
CA SER A 338 25.38 17.46 3.02
C SER A 338 24.70 18.61 2.30
N GLY A 339 23.40 18.53 2.04
CA GLY A 339 22.65 19.59 1.36
C GLY A 339 23.28 19.91 0.01
N ASP A 340 22.89 19.17 -1.04
CA ASP A 340 23.46 19.33 -2.36
C ASP A 340 23.56 20.83 -2.74
N ARG A 341 24.78 21.30 -3.06
CA ARG A 341 25.00 22.68 -3.54
C ARG A 341 24.22 22.97 -4.82
N SER A 342 23.70 21.95 -5.51
CA SER A 342 22.77 22.10 -6.63
C SER A 342 21.37 22.56 -6.16
N SER A 343 20.88 22.11 -5.01
CA SER A 343 19.64 22.60 -4.39
C SER A 343 19.74 24.10 -4.04
N ALA A 344 20.94 24.55 -3.65
CA ALA A 344 21.25 25.96 -3.43
C ALA A 344 21.44 26.78 -4.74
N ARG A 345 21.61 26.13 -5.91
CA ARG A 345 21.64 26.81 -7.23
C ARG A 345 20.28 26.83 -7.91
N LEU A 346 19.42 25.85 -7.64
CA LEU A 346 18.02 25.83 -8.11
C LEU A 346 17.20 27.00 -7.54
N THR A 347 17.62 27.59 -6.42
CA THR A 347 16.90 28.67 -5.74
C THR A 347 17.14 30.09 -6.27
N ARG A 348 18.03 30.33 -7.25
CA ARG A 348 18.36 31.73 -7.65
C ARG A 348 17.93 32.22 -9.04
N PRO A 349 17.85 31.42 -10.13
CA PRO A 349 17.32 31.96 -11.39
C PRO A 349 16.13 31.20 -12.00
N GLN A 350 15.85 29.95 -11.62
CA GLN A 350 14.79 29.15 -12.27
C GLN A 350 13.42 29.28 -11.59
N LEU A 351 13.35 29.56 -10.28
CA LEU A 351 12.10 29.91 -9.61
C LEU A 351 11.64 31.35 -9.92
N ALA A 352 12.57 32.25 -10.26
CA ALA A 352 12.26 33.66 -10.56
C ALA A 352 11.53 33.87 -11.92
N LYS A 353 11.36 32.83 -12.74
CA LYS A 353 10.59 32.90 -14.00
C LYS A 353 9.16 32.34 -13.89
N ALA A 354 8.77 31.79 -12.74
CA ALA A 354 7.41 31.31 -12.49
C ALA A 354 6.53 32.34 -11.77
N GLU A 355 7.11 33.46 -11.31
CA GLU A 355 6.39 34.56 -10.66
C GLU A 355 6.46 35.83 -11.51
N THR A 356 5.78 35.83 -12.66
CA THR A 356 5.30 37.10 -13.25
C THR A 356 3.96 36.85 -13.92
N PRO A 357 2.86 37.41 -13.41
CA PRO A 357 1.63 37.49 -14.16
C PRO A 357 1.75 38.60 -15.21
N GLN A 358 1.47 38.26 -16.47
CA GLN A 358 0.81 39.18 -17.40
C GLN A 358 -0.53 38.59 -17.77
#